data_AF-A0AAE3YE77-F1
#
_entry.id   AF-A0AAE3YE77-F1
#
_cell.length_a   1.000
_cell.length_b   1.000
_cell.length_c   1.000
_cell.angle_alpha   90.00
_cell.angle_beta   90.00
_cell.angle_gamma   90.00
#
_symmetry.space_group_name_H-M   'P 1'
#
loop_
_entity.id
_entity.type
_entity.pdbx_description
1 polymer ?
#
loop_
_entity_poly.entity_id
_entity_poly.type
_entity_poly.pdbx_seq_one_letter_code
_entity_poly.pdbx_strand_id
1 'polypeptide(L)'
;MFPFTYTFEREIINDKTSENVIYTAREILREKKIKNILYGPGFVSFNEGFLKERSNWDYLSLINDGKFTYNEKSKVLTYKVKLWKFNLFALAFLIITLIYFEGLFGKLLPLFGLIANHLFCYFGSQGLIKEITHEINYLS
;
A
#
# COMPACT_ATOMS: atom_id res chain seq x y z
N MET A 1 -4.72 10.36 13.51
CA MET A 1 -4.04 9.46 12.55
C MET A 1 -3.07 8.58 13.32
N PHE A 2 -3.23 7.26 13.29
CA PHE A 2 -2.20 6.35 13.79
C PHE A 2 -0.95 6.52 12.91
N PRO A 3 0.28 6.55 13.45
CA PRO A 3 1.47 6.72 12.62
C PRO A 3 1.49 5.62 11.55
N PHE A 4 1.78 5.99 10.31
CA PHE A 4 1.92 5.08 9.16
C PHE A 4 0.62 4.52 8.54
N THR A 5 -0.54 5.13 8.77
CA THR A 5 -1.75 4.85 7.96
C THR A 5 -1.95 5.93 6.91
N TYR A 6 -2.05 5.53 5.64
CA TYR A 6 -2.33 6.43 4.52
C TYR A 6 -3.70 6.14 3.93
N THR A 7 -4.36 7.21 3.49
CA THR A 7 -5.60 7.13 2.74
C THR A 7 -5.38 7.85 1.43
N PHE A 8 -5.72 7.18 0.33
CA PHE A 8 -5.72 7.73 -1.01
C PHE A 8 -7.13 7.65 -1.57
N GLU A 9 -7.53 8.65 -2.33
CA GLU A 9 -8.86 8.71 -2.95
C GLU A 9 -8.71 9.02 -4.43
N ARG A 10 -9.55 8.35 -5.23
CA ARG A 10 -9.64 8.57 -6.68
C ARG A 10 -11.09 8.46 -7.11
N GLU A 11 -11.49 9.36 -7.99
CA GLU A 11 -12.80 9.32 -8.63
C GLU A 11 -12.80 8.30 -9.78
N ILE A 12 -13.91 7.57 -9.90
CA ILE A 12 -14.22 6.68 -11.02
C ILE A 12 -15.18 7.43 -11.93
N ILE A 13 -14.76 7.66 -13.17
CA ILE A 13 -15.47 8.52 -14.11
C ILE A 13 -16.55 7.71 -14.84
N ASN A 14 -16.29 6.42 -15.08
CA ASN A 14 -17.24 5.52 -15.71
C ASN A 14 -18.34 5.09 -14.75
N ASP A 15 -19.53 4.86 -15.30
CA ASP A 15 -20.64 4.30 -14.54
C ASP A 15 -20.42 2.81 -14.33
N LYS A 16 -19.75 2.47 -13.22
CA LYS A 16 -19.41 1.10 -12.84
C LYS A 16 -20.09 0.78 -11.52
N THR A 17 -20.69 -0.41 -11.47
CA THR A 17 -21.20 -0.98 -10.23
C THR A 17 -20.05 -1.26 -9.27
N SER A 18 -20.36 -1.32 -7.99
CA SER A 18 -19.45 -1.70 -6.93
C SER A 18 -18.83 -3.06 -7.16
N GLU A 19 -19.61 -4.01 -7.66
CA GLU A 19 -19.10 -5.34 -7.99
C GLU A 19 -18.01 -5.28 -9.06
N ASN A 20 -18.21 -4.51 -10.14
CA ASN A 20 -17.21 -4.35 -11.20
C ASN A 20 -15.92 -3.72 -10.65
N VAL A 21 -16.04 -2.63 -9.90
CA VAL A 21 -14.89 -1.92 -9.31
C VAL A 21 -14.09 -2.82 -8.37
N ILE A 22 -14.79 -3.53 -7.48
CA ILE A 22 -14.16 -4.42 -6.50
C ILE A 22 -13.55 -5.66 -7.16
N TYR A 23 -14.19 -6.19 -8.21
CA TYR A 23 -13.67 -7.30 -8.99
C TYR A 23 -12.37 -6.91 -9.71
N THR A 24 -12.34 -5.79 -10.43
CA THR A 24 -11.12 -5.29 -11.09
C THR A 24 -10.00 -5.04 -10.09
N ALA A 25 -10.30 -4.39 -8.97
CA ALA A 25 -9.33 -4.17 -7.91
C ALA A 25 -8.76 -5.50 -7.38
N ARG A 26 -9.61 -6.52 -7.17
CA ARG A 26 -9.19 -7.85 -6.74
C ARG A 26 -8.27 -8.53 -7.75
N GLU A 27 -8.60 -8.50 -9.04
CA GLU A 27 -7.80 -9.18 -10.07
C GLU A 27 -6.42 -8.52 -10.21
N ILE A 28 -6.32 -7.19 -10.18
CA ILE A 28 -5.02 -6.49 -10.16
C ILE A 28 -4.19 -6.90 -8.93
N LEU A 29 -4.82 -7.02 -7.75
CA LEU A 29 -4.12 -7.49 -6.55
C LEU A 29 -3.60 -8.94 -6.74
N ARG A 30 -4.39 -9.80 -7.38
CA ARG A 30 -4.00 -11.18 -7.68
C ARG A 30 -2.85 -11.27 -8.68
N GLU A 31 -2.87 -10.47 -9.75
CA GLU A 31 -1.80 -10.37 -10.74
C GLU A 31 -0.48 -9.96 -10.10
N LYS A 32 -0.53 -9.04 -9.14
CA LYS A 32 0.63 -8.63 -8.33
C LYS A 32 1.00 -9.64 -7.23
N LYS A 33 0.38 -10.82 -7.24
CA LYS A 33 0.61 -11.94 -6.32
C LYS A 33 0.30 -11.61 -4.85
N ILE A 34 -0.61 -10.67 -4.59
CA ILE A 34 -1.10 -10.40 -3.24
C ILE A 34 -1.84 -11.63 -2.71
N LYS A 35 -1.47 -12.09 -1.51
CA LYS A 35 -2.12 -13.19 -0.81
C LYS A 35 -3.14 -12.69 0.21
N ASN A 36 -3.96 -13.61 0.74
CA ASN A 36 -4.94 -13.34 1.80
C ASN A 36 -5.90 -12.18 1.47
N ILE A 37 -6.41 -12.18 0.24
CA ILE A 37 -7.38 -11.21 -0.22
C ILE A 37 -8.78 -11.61 0.29
N LEU A 38 -9.44 -10.68 0.98
CA LEU A 38 -10.84 -10.76 1.38
C LEU A 38 -11.62 -9.67 0.66
N TYR A 39 -12.72 -10.03 0.00
CA TYR A 39 -13.57 -9.10 -0.75
C TYR A 39 -15.04 -9.33 -0.45
N GLY A 40 -15.85 -8.30 -0.68
CA GLY A 40 -17.30 -8.32 -0.51
C GLY A 40 -17.93 -7.07 -1.13
N PRO A 41 -19.23 -6.83 -0.91
CA PRO A 41 -19.92 -5.69 -1.50
C PRO A 41 -19.25 -4.38 -1.10
N GLY A 42 -18.74 -3.62 -2.08
CA GLY A 42 -18.10 -2.32 -1.84
C GLY A 42 -16.69 -2.35 -1.28
N PHE A 43 -16.06 -3.51 -1.08
CA PHE A 43 -14.68 -3.55 -0.60
C PHE A 43 -13.85 -4.74 -1.09
N VAL A 44 -12.55 -4.50 -1.21
CA VAL A 44 -11.53 -5.55 -1.26
C VAL A 44 -10.40 -5.17 -0.31
N SER A 45 -9.87 -6.15 0.40
CA SER A 45 -8.82 -5.97 1.39
C SER A 45 -7.81 -7.10 1.32
N PHE A 46 -6.62 -6.87 1.81
CA PHE A 46 -5.59 -7.89 1.90
C PHE A 46 -4.80 -7.73 3.20
N ASN A 47 -4.30 -8.85 3.72
CA ASN A 47 -3.43 -8.88 4.88
C ASN A 47 -2.43 -10.04 4.78
N GLU A 48 -1.19 -9.73 4.42
CA GLU A 48 -0.18 -10.76 4.13
C GLU A 48 0.60 -11.25 5.36
N GLY A 49 0.21 -10.84 6.57
CA GLY A 49 0.89 -11.31 7.78
C GLY A 49 2.32 -10.73 7.91
N PHE A 50 3.13 -11.33 8.78
CA PHE A 50 4.49 -10.85 9.14
C PHE A 50 5.59 -11.56 8.35
N LEU A 51 5.46 -12.87 8.14
CA LEU A 51 6.33 -13.67 7.31
C LEU A 51 5.72 -13.72 5.91
N LYS A 52 6.31 -12.99 4.98
CA LYS A 52 5.82 -12.96 3.60
C LYS A 52 6.09 -14.30 2.94
N GLU A 53 5.08 -14.87 2.29
CA GLU A 53 5.28 -15.98 1.36
C GLU A 53 5.50 -15.53 -0.09
N ARG A 54 5.66 -14.22 -0.36
CA ARG A 54 5.95 -13.74 -1.72
C ARG A 54 7.44 -13.89 -2.05
N SER A 55 7.74 -14.55 -3.17
CA SER A 55 9.07 -14.55 -3.80
C SER A 55 9.27 -13.38 -4.79
N ASN A 56 8.41 -12.36 -4.72
CA ASN A 56 8.36 -11.24 -5.66
C ASN A 56 9.06 -10.00 -5.07
N TRP A 57 9.98 -9.40 -5.84
CA TRP A 57 10.69 -8.14 -5.54
C TRP A 57 9.86 -6.85 -5.74
N ASP A 58 8.56 -6.98 -6.02
CA ASP A 58 7.63 -5.86 -6.18
C ASP A 58 7.57 -4.98 -4.92
N TYR A 59 7.43 -3.66 -5.10
CA TYR A 59 7.29 -2.67 -4.05
C TYR A 59 6.10 -2.98 -3.12
N LEU A 60 5.08 -3.66 -3.64
CA LEU A 60 3.93 -4.11 -2.84
C LEU A 60 4.32 -5.12 -1.78
N SER A 61 5.49 -5.77 -1.90
CA SER A 61 6.05 -6.54 -0.80
C SER A 61 6.16 -5.68 0.46
N LEU A 62 6.39 -4.37 0.38
CA LEU A 62 6.54 -3.50 1.55
C LEU A 62 5.20 -3.14 2.22
N ILE A 63 4.07 -3.48 1.58
CA ILE A 63 2.73 -3.19 2.08
C ILE A 63 2.15 -4.45 2.73
N ASN A 64 1.75 -4.34 3.99
CA ASN A 64 1.32 -5.51 4.77
C ASN A 64 -0.20 -5.68 4.73
N ASP A 65 -0.92 -4.58 4.89
CA ASP A 65 -2.37 -4.55 4.88
C ASP A 65 -2.90 -3.32 4.18
N GLY A 66 -3.94 -3.55 3.38
CA GLY A 66 -4.62 -2.51 2.62
C GLY A 66 -6.09 -2.86 2.44
N LYS A 67 -6.92 -1.83 2.35
CA LYS A 67 -8.35 -1.95 2.08
C LYS A 67 -8.77 -0.89 1.06
N PHE A 68 -9.33 -1.36 -0.03
CA PHE A 68 -10.09 -0.56 -0.97
C PHE A 68 -11.57 -0.56 -0.56
N THR A 69 -12.20 0.60 -0.65
CA THR A 69 -13.64 0.76 -0.43
C THR A 69 -14.17 1.67 -1.51
N TYR A 70 -15.23 1.24 -2.19
CA TYR A 70 -15.85 2.03 -3.25
C TYR A 70 -17.22 2.52 -2.80
N ASN A 71 -17.46 3.81 -3.00
CA ASN A 71 -18.75 4.43 -2.78
C ASN A 71 -19.39 4.75 -4.13
N GLU A 72 -20.41 3.98 -4.52
CA GLU A 72 -21.15 4.18 -5.78
C GLU A 72 -21.81 5.56 -5.88
N LYS A 73 -22.32 6.09 -4.75
CA LYS A 73 -23.04 7.37 -4.75
C LYS A 73 -22.13 8.54 -5.07
N SER A 74 -20.92 8.54 -4.51
CA SER A 74 -19.93 9.58 -4.75
C SER A 74 -18.96 9.22 -5.89
N LYS A 75 -19.03 8.01 -6.42
CA LYS A 75 -18.07 7.44 -7.38
C LYS A 75 -16.61 7.52 -6.93
N VAL A 76 -16.36 7.43 -5.62
CA VAL A 76 -15.01 7.52 -5.04
C VAL A 76 -14.51 6.15 -4.62
N LEU A 77 -13.34 5.78 -5.11
CA LEU A 77 -12.53 4.67 -4.61
C LEU A 77 -11.55 5.20 -3.55
N THR A 78 -11.66 4.67 -2.35
CA THR A 78 -10.76 4.96 -1.23
C THR A 78 -9.84 3.78 -1.00
N TYR A 79 -8.53 4.02 -0.97
CA TYR A 79 -7.52 3.05 -0.59
C TYR A 79 -6.89 3.44 0.75
N LYS A 80 -7.14 2.65 1.78
CA LYS A 80 -6.53 2.80 3.09
C LYS A 80 -5.46 1.74 3.28
N VAL A 81 -4.23 2.14 3.56
CA VAL A 81 -3.07 1.25 3.69
C VAL A 81 -2.34 1.51 5.01
N LYS A 82 -1.86 0.45 5.67
CA LYS A 82 -1.00 0.61 6.85
C LYS A 82 0.40 0.10 6.56
N LEU A 83 1.38 0.97 6.84
CA LEU A 83 2.80 0.75 6.58
C LEU A 83 3.60 0.49 7.85
N TRP A 84 2.93 0.10 8.95
CA TRP A 84 3.51 0.12 10.29
C TRP A 84 4.70 -0.84 10.49
N LYS A 85 4.68 -2.05 9.91
CA LYS A 85 5.72 -3.07 10.19
C LYS A 85 7.10 -2.67 9.68
N PHE A 86 7.18 -2.21 8.43
CA PHE A 86 8.47 -1.81 7.88
C PHE A 86 8.95 -0.50 8.52
N ASN A 87 8.05 0.44 8.81
CA ASN A 87 8.42 1.63 9.58
C ASN A 87 8.91 1.27 10.99
N LEU A 88 8.38 0.20 11.62
CA LEU A 88 8.87 -0.31 12.90
C LEU A 88 10.28 -0.93 12.79
N PHE A 89 10.54 -1.73 11.74
CA PHE A 89 11.89 -2.26 11.46
C PHE A 89 12.88 -1.15 11.15
N ALA A 90 12.49 -0.18 10.32
CA ALA A 90 13.32 0.98 9.99
C ALA A 90 13.60 1.82 11.24
N LEU A 91 12.64 1.98 12.14
CA LEU A 91 12.82 2.67 13.41
C LEU A 91 13.77 1.91 14.35
N ALA A 92 13.60 0.59 14.48
CA ALA A 92 14.51 -0.25 15.27
C ALA A 92 15.94 -0.19 14.72
N PHE A 93 16.09 -0.31 13.40
CA PHE A 93 17.37 -0.18 12.72
C PHE A 93 17.98 1.22 12.92
N LEU A 94 17.17 2.28 12.84
CA LEU A 94 17.60 3.64 13.13
C LEU A 94 18.12 3.77 14.57
N ILE A 95 17.40 3.24 15.57
CA ILE A 95 17.83 3.29 16.98
C ILE A 95 19.17 2.56 17.15
N ILE A 96 19.29 1.34 16.60
CA ILE A 96 20.53 0.55 16.66
C ILE A 96 21.68 1.34 16.02
N THR A 97 21.49 1.81 14.79
CA THR A 97 22.55 2.52 14.07
C THR A 97 22.95 3.84 14.74
N LEU A 98 22.02 4.58 15.34
CA LEU A 98 22.33 5.77 16.13
C LEU A 98 23.17 5.47 17.38
N ILE A 99 23.04 4.27 17.96
CA ILE A 99 23.83 3.82 19.12
C ILE A 99 25.24 3.40 18.70
N TYR A 100 25.38 2.66 17.60
CA TYR A 100 26.65 2.05 17.21
C TYR A 100 27.53 2.90 16.27
N PHE A 101 26.95 3.82 15.50
CA PHE A 101 27.72 4.66 14.57
C PHE A 101 27.96 6.05 15.13
N GLU A 102 29.21 6.33 15.51
CA GLU A 102 29.65 7.65 15.92
C GLU A 102 30.06 8.48 14.70
N GLY A 103 29.48 9.68 14.54
CA GLY A 103 29.76 10.61 13.43
C GLY A 103 28.52 11.05 12.64
N LEU A 104 28.57 12.27 12.07
CA LEU A 104 27.43 12.88 11.36
C LEU A 104 26.92 12.00 10.21
N PHE A 105 27.82 11.47 9.38
CA PHE A 105 27.48 10.60 8.25
C PHE A 105 26.93 9.24 8.71
N GLY A 106 27.44 8.67 9.80
CA GLY A 106 26.95 7.42 10.38
C GLY A 106 25.53 7.53 10.92
N LYS A 107 25.14 8.70 11.45
CA LYS A 107 23.79 8.97 11.93
C LYS A 107 22.81 9.39 10.83
N LEU A 108 23.29 10.00 9.75
CA LEU A 108 22.47 10.42 8.61
C LEU A 108 22.05 9.26 7.69
N LEU A 109 22.94 8.29 7.45
CA LEU A 109 22.67 7.14 6.60
C LEU A 109 21.37 6.37 6.96
N PRO A 110 21.14 5.97 8.23
CA PRO A 110 19.91 5.27 8.59
C PRO A 110 18.66 6.16 8.50
N LEU A 111 18.79 7.47 8.71
CA LEU A 111 17.70 8.42 8.54
C LEU A 111 17.30 8.51 7.05
N PHE A 112 18.27 8.59 6.14
CA PHE A 112 18.02 8.56 4.70
C PHE A 112 17.36 7.24 4.28
N GLY A 113 17.82 6.11 4.81
CA GLY A 113 17.20 4.80 4.56
C GLY A 113 15.72 4.76 4.98
N LEU A 114 15.41 5.32 6.15
CA LEU A 114 14.03 5.42 6.66
C LEU A 114 13.16 6.29 5.75
N ILE A 115 13.65 7.47 5.36
CA ILE A 115 12.94 8.40 4.47
C ILE A 115 12.72 7.77 3.09
N ALA A 116 13.76 7.19 2.49
CA ALA A 116 13.68 6.57 1.17
C ALA A 116 12.66 5.43 1.16
N ASN A 117 12.70 4.56 2.18
CA ASN A 117 11.72 3.50 2.31
C ASN A 117 10.29 4.04 2.46
N HIS A 118 10.12 5.08 3.28
CA HIS A 118 8.83 5.71 3.50
C HIS A 118 8.23 6.26 2.21
N LEU A 119 9.02 7.00 1.44
CA LEU A 119 8.63 7.55 0.14
C LEU A 119 8.28 6.44 -0.85
N PHE A 120 9.08 5.38 -0.90
CA PHE A 120 8.84 4.26 -1.81
C PHE A 120 7.50 3.56 -1.51
N CYS A 121 7.18 3.30 -0.24
CA CYS A 121 5.88 2.75 0.14
C CYS A 121 4.72 3.70 -0.16
N TYR A 122 4.90 5.01 0.08
CA TYR A 122 3.89 6.02 -0.19
C TYR A 122 3.57 6.10 -1.68
N PHE A 123 4.57 6.32 -2.53
CA PHE A 123 4.39 6.44 -3.98
C PHE A 123 3.94 5.13 -4.62
N GLY A 124 4.42 3.99 -4.12
CA GLY A 124 3.92 2.68 -4.55
C GLY A 124 2.43 2.50 -4.26
N SER A 125 1.99 2.87 -3.05
CA SER A 125 0.57 2.82 -2.68
C SER A 125 -0.30 3.75 -3.52
N GLN A 126 0.21 4.96 -3.79
CA GLN A 126 -0.44 5.93 -4.67
C GLN A 126 -0.50 5.44 -6.13
N GLY A 127 0.54 4.75 -6.59
CA GLY A 127 0.61 4.11 -7.91
C GLY A 127 -0.43 3.01 -8.06
N LEU A 128 -0.59 2.16 -7.04
CA LEU A 128 -1.55 1.06 -7.06
C LEU A 128 -3.00 1.54 -7.25
N ILE A 129 -3.45 2.53 -6.46
CA ILE A 129 -4.81 3.07 -6.64
C ILE A 129 -4.96 3.74 -8.00
N LYS A 130 -3.92 4.41 -8.52
CA LYS A 130 -3.94 5.02 -9.85
C LYS A 130 -4.10 3.97 -10.96
N GLU A 131 -3.37 2.87 -10.86
CA GLU A 131 -3.45 1.74 -11.80
C GLU A 131 -4.84 1.11 -11.79
N ILE A 132 -5.39 0.81 -10.61
CA ILE A 132 -6.75 0.28 -10.48
C ILE A 132 -7.78 1.25 -11.07
N THR A 133 -7.71 2.54 -10.75
CA THR A 133 -8.63 3.53 -11.30
C THR A 133 -8.47 3.67 -12.82
N HIS A 134 -7.26 3.55 -13.35
CA HIS A 134 -7.01 3.58 -14.80
C HIS A 134 -7.65 2.37 -15.50
N GLU A 135 -7.46 1.18 -14.97
CA GLU A 135 -8.07 -0.04 -15.50
C GLU A 135 -9.60 0.08 -15.56
N ILE A 136 -10.20 0.54 -14.46
CA ILE A 136 -11.66 0.69 -14.37
C ILE A 136 -12.20 1.71 -15.37
N ASN A 137 -11.49 2.82 -15.56
CA ASN A 137 -11.95 3.93 -16.39
C ASN A 137 -11.69 3.73 -17.89
N TYR A 138 -10.68 2.95 -18.28
CA TYR A 138 -10.21 2.93 -19.68
C TYR A 138 -10.05 1.55 -20.30
N LEU A 139 -10.04 0.47 -19.50
CA LEU A 139 -9.68 -0.87 -19.99
C LEU A 139 -10.72 -1.95 -19.65
N SER A 140 -11.63 -1.69 -18.70
CA SER A 140 -12.75 -2.59 -18.33
C SER A 140 -14.11 -2.21 -18.90
#